data_AF-X0YCS4-F1
#
_entry.id   AF-X0YCS4-F1
#
_cell.length_a   1.000
_cell.length_b   1.000
_cell.length_c   1.000
_cell.angle_alpha   90.00
_cell.angle_beta   90.00
_cell.angle_gamma   90.00
#
_symmetry.space_group_name_H-M   'P 1'
#
loop_
_entity.id
_entity.type
_entity.pdbx_description
1 polymer ?
#
loop_
_entity_poly.entity_id
_entity_poly.type
_entity_poly.pdbx_seq_one_letter_code
_entity_poly.pdbx_strand_id
1 'polypeptide(L)'
;KLSFNNPPPETLALMKLMDQIKPSFMYSLHNAGFCGVYYYVSHEVQSMFPSFIKLVEEEELPIHEGEPEVPYIKQLQPAMFQMFGIQENYDFYEENKVENPEELIKCGTSSDDYLKRITNGKGFTLVCEMPYFYDKVLGDHSQSEYDRRDEFLGSLEFYKEAHSFTKPRFESIRSFCNPSSKIFISVEDSIKFFDGRIAPQIHHAKTSPMYEGKATKAQAFDSMVARKYYAVFRTAMTAR
;
A
#
# COMPACT_ATOMS: atom_id res chain seq x y z
N LYS A 1 -20.01 1.31 8.57
CA LYS A 1 -20.64 0.31 7.67
C LYS A 1 -19.88 -1.02 7.67
N LEU A 2 -18.56 -1.01 7.82
CA LEU A 2 -17.76 -2.23 7.99
C LEU A 2 -17.95 -2.86 9.38
N SER A 3 -17.93 -4.21 9.44
CA SER A 3 -17.94 -4.98 10.68
C SER A 3 -17.00 -6.18 10.54
N PHE A 4 -15.93 -6.19 11.32
CA PHE A 4 -14.96 -7.29 11.34
C PHE A 4 -14.69 -7.70 12.80
N ASN A 5 -15.31 -8.79 13.23
CA ASN A 5 -15.32 -9.23 14.63
C ASN A 5 -14.64 -10.59 14.87
N ASN A 6 -13.96 -11.13 13.86
CA ASN A 6 -13.30 -12.43 13.93
C ASN A 6 -11.83 -12.36 13.47
N PRO A 7 -10.97 -11.61 14.18
CA PRO A 7 -9.55 -11.55 13.87
C PRO A 7 -8.85 -12.90 14.14
N PRO A 8 -7.73 -13.18 13.43
CA PRO A 8 -6.99 -14.42 13.64
C PRO A 8 -6.34 -14.49 15.03
N PRO A 9 -5.96 -15.69 15.51
CA PRO A 9 -5.40 -15.89 16.85
C PRO A 9 -4.20 -15.00 17.18
N GLU A 10 -3.31 -14.77 16.21
CA GLU A 10 -2.13 -13.93 16.34
C GLU A 10 -2.51 -12.46 16.57
N THR A 11 -3.51 -11.96 15.85
CA THR A 11 -4.05 -10.61 16.06
C THR A 11 -4.72 -10.49 17.43
N LEU A 12 -5.50 -11.50 17.85
CA LEU A 12 -6.11 -11.52 19.20
C LEU A 12 -5.06 -11.48 20.31
N ALA A 13 -3.95 -12.21 20.15
CA ALA A 13 -2.86 -12.21 21.12
C ALA A 13 -2.24 -10.80 21.24
N LEU A 14 -1.97 -10.14 20.11
CA LEU A 14 -1.43 -8.79 20.10
C LEU A 14 -2.42 -7.76 20.68
N MET A 15 -3.70 -7.84 20.31
CA MET A 15 -4.76 -6.97 20.87
C MET A 15 -4.82 -7.07 22.39
N LYS A 16 -4.81 -8.29 22.95
CA LYS A 16 -4.81 -8.51 24.40
C LYS A 16 -3.57 -7.91 25.08
N LEU A 17 -2.40 -8.05 24.45
CA LEU A 17 -1.16 -7.46 24.96
C LEU A 17 -1.25 -5.92 24.97
N MET A 18 -1.74 -5.33 23.89
CA MET A 18 -1.93 -3.89 23.76
C MET A 18 -2.97 -3.36 24.77
N ASP A 19 -4.07 -4.08 25.02
CA ASP A 19 -5.06 -3.70 26.03
C ASP A 19 -4.48 -3.67 27.45
N GLN A 20 -3.58 -4.61 27.76
CA GLN A 20 -2.91 -4.71 29.05
C GLN A 20 -1.84 -3.63 29.23
N ILE A 21 -0.96 -3.46 28.23
CA ILE A 21 0.20 -2.56 28.31
C ILE A 21 -0.20 -1.10 28.04
N LYS A 22 -1.14 -0.89 27.11
CA LYS A 22 -1.49 0.42 26.54
C LYS A 22 -0.24 1.21 26.13
N PRO A 23 0.54 0.69 25.16
CA PRO A 23 1.85 1.26 24.87
C PRO A 23 1.74 2.71 24.41
N SER A 24 2.63 3.58 24.89
CA SER A 24 2.72 4.96 24.40
C SER A 24 3.42 5.05 23.04
N PHE A 25 4.17 4.02 22.67
CA PHE A 25 4.92 3.94 21.42
C PHE A 25 4.87 2.53 20.84
N MET A 26 4.64 2.44 19.53
CA MET A 26 4.73 1.21 18.75
C MET A 26 5.60 1.47 17.52
N TYR A 27 6.63 0.65 17.34
CA TYR A 27 7.44 0.66 16.12
C TYR A 27 7.23 -0.66 15.37
N SER A 28 6.63 -0.59 14.18
CA SER A 28 6.46 -1.75 13.31
C SER A 28 7.52 -1.73 12.21
N LEU A 29 8.32 -2.78 12.14
CA LEU A 29 9.29 -2.97 11.07
C LEU A 29 8.62 -3.75 9.95
N HIS A 30 8.54 -3.15 8.78
CA HIS A 30 7.91 -3.72 7.60
C HIS A 30 8.94 -3.85 6.47
N ASN A 31 8.55 -4.63 5.46
CA ASN A 31 9.30 -4.73 4.22
C ASN A 31 8.38 -4.37 3.06
N ALA A 32 8.93 -3.62 2.13
CA ALA A 32 8.32 -3.32 0.85
C ALA A 32 9.02 -4.09 -0.27
N GLY A 33 8.32 -4.31 -1.38
CA GLY A 33 8.82 -5.14 -2.48
C GLY A 33 9.90 -4.43 -3.29
N PHE A 34 9.46 -3.48 -4.11
CA PHE A 34 10.31 -2.64 -4.95
C PHE A 34 9.94 -1.17 -4.72
N CYS A 35 10.80 -0.42 -4.03
CA CYS A 35 10.64 1.02 -3.74
C CYS A 35 11.91 1.56 -3.04
N GLY A 36 11.88 2.83 -2.61
CA GLY A 36 12.86 3.35 -1.65
C GLY A 36 12.40 3.09 -0.20
N VAL A 37 13.22 3.47 0.78
CA VAL A 37 12.83 3.47 2.19
C VAL A 37 11.88 4.63 2.47
N TYR A 38 10.84 4.36 3.24
CA TYR A 38 9.92 5.38 3.73
C TYR A 38 9.30 4.99 5.06
N TYR A 39 8.61 5.96 5.67
CA TYR A 39 8.02 5.80 6.98
C TYR A 39 6.56 6.23 7.01
N TYR A 40 5.78 5.55 7.84
CA TYR A 40 4.48 6.03 8.27
C TYR A 40 4.51 6.50 9.73
N VAL A 41 3.80 7.60 10.02
CA VAL A 41 3.65 8.12 11.39
C VAL A 41 2.19 8.40 11.72
N SER A 42 1.75 7.99 12.92
CA SER A 42 0.37 8.19 13.40
C SER A 42 -0.02 9.66 13.59
N HIS A 43 0.95 10.50 13.96
CA HIS A 43 0.82 11.95 14.07
C HIS A 43 2.17 12.61 13.83
N GLU A 44 2.14 13.90 13.53
CA GLU A 44 3.29 14.62 13.02
C GLU A 44 4.36 14.87 14.12
N VAL A 45 5.60 14.50 13.81
CA VAL A 45 6.78 14.68 14.67
C VAL A 45 7.92 15.33 13.85
N GLN A 46 7.62 16.45 13.19
CA GLN A 46 8.50 17.14 12.22
C GLN A 46 9.96 17.23 12.65
N SER A 47 10.24 17.52 13.92
CA SER A 47 11.61 17.66 14.43
C SER A 47 12.45 16.39 14.32
N MET A 48 11.83 15.21 14.21
CA MET A 48 12.52 13.92 14.10
C MET A 48 12.74 13.48 12.64
N PHE A 49 11.96 14.00 11.70
CA PHE A 49 12.00 13.54 10.32
C PHE A 49 13.39 13.67 9.67
N PRO A 50 14.17 14.75 9.89
CA PRO A 50 15.54 14.83 9.37
C PRO A 50 16.45 13.71 9.88
N SER A 51 16.27 13.26 11.13
CA SER A 51 17.05 12.15 11.69
C SER A 51 16.71 10.81 11.04
N PHE A 52 15.44 10.58 10.69
CA PHE A 52 15.05 9.36 9.98
C PHE A 52 15.62 9.31 8.56
N ILE A 53 15.56 10.44 7.85
CA ILE A 53 16.14 10.54 6.50
C ILE A 53 17.66 10.36 6.54
N LYS A 54 18.34 11.03 7.48
CA LYS A 54 19.79 10.88 7.66
C LYS A 54 20.20 9.42 7.91
N LEU A 55 19.42 8.68 8.70
CA LEU A 55 19.68 7.26 8.94
C LEU A 55 19.62 6.44 7.66
N VAL A 56 18.64 6.71 6.78
CA VAL A 56 18.53 6.02 5.47
C VAL A 56 19.74 6.31 4.60
N GLU A 57 20.20 7.57 4.58
CA GLU A 57 21.38 7.99 3.82
C GLU A 57 22.67 7.36 4.36
N GLU A 58 22.83 7.27 5.68
CA GLU A 58 23.99 6.63 6.35
C GLU A 58 24.11 5.14 6.03
N GLU A 59 22.97 4.47 5.80
CA GLU A 59 22.90 3.07 5.38
C GLU A 59 23.02 2.89 3.84
N GLU A 60 23.28 3.98 3.11
CA GLU A 60 23.42 4.01 1.65
C GLU A 60 22.19 3.46 0.88
N LEU A 61 21.00 3.63 1.46
CA LEU A 61 19.73 3.19 0.88
C LEU A 61 19.01 4.35 0.18
N PRO A 62 18.24 4.08 -0.90
CA PRO A 62 17.47 5.13 -1.55
C PRO A 62 16.23 5.47 -0.72
N ILE A 63 15.93 6.76 -0.63
CA ILE A 63 14.68 7.29 -0.08
C ILE A 63 13.56 7.11 -1.11
N HIS A 64 12.32 6.85 -0.68
CA HIS A 64 11.19 6.73 -1.59
C HIS A 64 10.67 8.09 -2.04
N GLU A 65 10.92 8.44 -3.31
CA GLU A 65 10.36 9.62 -3.98
C GLU A 65 9.40 9.25 -5.12
N GLY A 66 8.97 7.98 -5.17
CA GLY A 66 8.04 7.46 -6.16
C GLY A 66 6.58 7.85 -5.89
N GLU A 67 5.65 7.14 -6.53
CA GLU A 67 4.23 7.29 -6.23
C GLU A 67 3.92 6.77 -4.82
N PRO A 68 2.93 7.34 -4.11
CA PRO A 68 2.46 6.76 -2.86
C PRO A 68 1.86 5.36 -3.10
N GLU A 69 1.89 4.51 -2.06
CA GLU A 69 1.36 3.14 -2.11
C GLU A 69 -0.11 3.14 -2.55
N VAL A 70 -0.91 4.03 -1.95
CA VAL A 70 -2.29 4.31 -2.32
C VAL A 70 -2.51 5.83 -2.41
N PRO A 71 -3.37 6.30 -3.33
CA PRO A 71 -3.44 7.72 -3.68
C PRO A 71 -4.03 8.64 -2.60
N TYR A 72 -4.69 8.07 -1.60
CA TYR A 72 -5.31 8.81 -0.49
C TYR A 72 -4.38 8.96 0.72
N ILE A 73 -3.16 8.41 0.68
CA ILE A 73 -2.16 8.64 1.72
C ILE A 73 -1.79 10.12 1.71
N LYS A 74 -1.83 10.75 2.88
CA LYS A 74 -1.29 12.08 3.08
C LYS A 74 0.23 12.02 3.22
N GLN A 75 0.94 12.59 2.26
CA GLN A 75 2.37 12.85 2.38
C GLN A 75 2.60 14.06 3.29
N LEU A 76 3.45 13.90 4.30
CA LEU A 76 3.81 14.97 5.25
C LEU A 76 5.07 15.70 4.78
N GLN A 77 6.04 14.96 4.29
CA GLN A 77 7.25 15.43 3.63
C GLN A 77 7.80 14.30 2.73
N PRO A 78 8.89 14.50 1.98
CA PRO A 78 9.53 13.40 1.23
C PRO A 78 9.79 12.16 2.11
N ALA A 79 9.35 10.98 1.62
CA ALA A 79 9.35 9.68 2.29
C ALA A 79 8.75 9.58 3.71
N MET A 80 7.99 10.59 4.17
CA MET A 80 7.23 10.52 5.41
C MET A 80 5.75 10.68 5.13
N PHE A 81 4.99 9.66 5.50
CA PHE A 81 3.57 9.57 5.22
C PHE A 81 2.77 9.47 6.52
N GLN A 82 1.55 9.99 6.52
CA GLN A 82 0.65 9.77 7.64
C GLN A 82 0.14 8.33 7.62
N MET A 83 0.06 7.69 8.78
CA MET A 83 -0.69 6.43 8.93
C MET A 83 -2.12 6.63 8.43
N PHE A 84 -2.60 5.61 7.73
CA PHE A 84 -3.97 5.50 7.26
C PHE A 84 -4.56 4.20 7.77
N GLY A 85 -5.89 4.16 7.84
CA GLY A 85 -6.65 3.00 8.28
C GLY A 85 -7.65 2.58 7.23
N ILE A 86 -8.56 1.72 7.68
CA ILE A 86 -9.64 1.24 6.83
C ILE A 86 -10.65 2.34 6.46
N GLN A 87 -10.71 3.41 7.26
CA GLN A 87 -11.61 4.53 7.02
C GLN A 87 -11.20 5.29 5.77
N GLU A 88 -9.93 5.67 5.63
CA GLU A 88 -9.43 6.39 4.45
C GLU A 88 -9.60 5.57 3.16
N ASN A 89 -9.43 4.25 3.24
CA ASN A 89 -9.71 3.34 2.11
C ASN A 89 -11.20 3.32 1.74
N TYR A 90 -12.07 3.27 2.75
CA TYR A 90 -13.51 3.26 2.56
C TYR A 90 -13.98 4.60 1.94
N ASP A 91 -13.52 5.72 2.48
CA ASP A 91 -13.83 7.06 2.00
C ASP A 91 -13.34 7.26 0.56
N PHE A 92 -12.12 6.79 0.25
CA PHE A 92 -11.59 6.79 -1.12
C PHE A 92 -12.51 6.05 -2.11
N TYR A 93 -13.06 4.90 -1.73
CA TYR A 93 -14.00 4.17 -2.57
C TYR A 93 -15.32 4.93 -2.77
N GLU A 94 -15.90 5.52 -1.73
CA GLU A 94 -17.13 6.33 -1.87
C GLU A 94 -16.90 7.56 -2.77
N GLU A 95 -15.80 8.28 -2.57
CA GLU A 95 -15.43 9.44 -3.38
C GLU A 95 -15.24 9.09 -4.86
N ASN A 96 -14.70 7.90 -5.13
CA ASN A 96 -14.40 7.40 -6.47
C ASN A 96 -15.48 6.46 -7.03
N LYS A 97 -16.75 6.70 -6.65
CA LYS A 97 -17.97 6.13 -7.27
C LYS A 97 -18.17 4.63 -7.07
N VAL A 98 -17.62 4.05 -6.00
CA VAL A 98 -18.00 2.70 -5.57
C VAL A 98 -19.28 2.80 -4.74
N GLU A 99 -20.36 2.16 -5.19
CA GLU A 99 -21.67 2.20 -4.53
C GLU A 99 -21.67 1.48 -3.17
N ASN A 100 -21.06 0.29 -3.10
CA ASN A 100 -20.98 -0.54 -1.89
C ASN A 100 -19.52 -0.89 -1.54
N PRO A 101 -18.71 0.04 -0.98
CA PRO A 101 -17.31 -0.22 -0.65
C PRO A 101 -17.07 -1.42 0.30
N GLU A 102 -18.03 -1.72 1.19
CA GLU A 102 -18.00 -2.89 2.08
C GLU A 102 -17.99 -4.24 1.34
N GLU A 103 -18.43 -4.25 0.07
CA GLU A 103 -18.35 -5.43 -0.77
C GLU A 103 -16.92 -5.72 -1.24
N LEU A 104 -16.05 -4.71 -1.27
CA LEU A 104 -14.65 -4.82 -1.71
C LEU A 104 -13.66 -4.97 -0.56
N ILE A 105 -14.01 -4.44 0.61
CA ILE A 105 -13.17 -4.44 1.82
C ILE A 105 -13.50 -5.68 2.67
N LYS A 106 -12.58 -6.66 2.69
CA LYS A 106 -12.75 -7.95 3.38
C LYS A 106 -11.81 -8.17 4.56
N CYS A 107 -11.20 -7.10 5.06
CA CYS A 107 -10.27 -7.13 6.18
C CYS A 107 -10.71 -6.19 7.32
N GLY A 108 -10.11 -6.40 8.48
CA GLY A 108 -10.08 -5.40 9.55
C GLY A 108 -9.07 -4.29 9.23
N THR A 109 -8.86 -3.39 10.20
CA THR A 109 -7.90 -2.29 10.09
C THR A 109 -6.52 -2.64 10.67
N SER A 110 -5.63 -1.65 10.76
CA SER A 110 -4.26 -1.76 11.23
C SER A 110 -4.12 -1.84 12.76
N SER A 111 -2.95 -2.27 13.24
CA SER A 111 -2.58 -2.21 14.67
C SER A 111 -2.47 -0.77 15.18
N ASP A 112 -2.13 0.19 14.32
CA ASP A 112 -2.13 1.62 14.65
C ASP A 112 -3.52 2.12 15.00
N ASP A 113 -4.53 1.80 14.18
CA ASP A 113 -5.92 2.14 14.46
C ASP A 113 -6.40 1.54 15.79
N TYR A 114 -5.96 0.30 16.09
CA TYR A 114 -6.22 -0.32 17.38
C TYR A 114 -5.56 0.44 18.52
N LEU A 115 -4.28 0.81 18.37
CA LEU A 115 -3.52 1.57 19.36
C LEU A 115 -4.17 2.93 19.63
N LYS A 116 -4.50 3.65 18.56
CA LYS A 116 -5.18 4.95 18.59
C LYS A 116 -6.47 4.84 19.39
N ARG A 117 -7.27 3.79 19.18
CA ARG A 117 -8.50 3.55 19.94
C ARG A 117 -8.26 3.34 21.43
N ILE A 118 -7.36 2.42 21.81
CA ILE A 118 -7.19 2.05 23.23
C ILE A 118 -6.44 3.11 24.06
N THR A 119 -5.71 4.00 23.39
CA THR A 119 -4.96 5.09 24.02
C THR A 119 -5.64 6.45 23.90
N ASN A 120 -6.84 6.52 23.30
CA ASN A 120 -7.52 7.76 22.95
C ASN A 120 -6.64 8.73 22.13
N GLY A 121 -5.94 8.19 21.13
CA GLY A 121 -5.09 8.94 20.21
C GLY A 121 -3.74 9.39 20.77
N LYS A 122 -3.37 8.95 21.98
CA LYS A 122 -2.10 9.32 22.62
C LYS A 122 -0.92 8.42 22.25
N GLY A 123 -1.19 7.19 21.83
CA GLY A 123 -0.15 6.28 21.36
C GLY A 123 0.46 6.79 20.06
N PHE A 124 1.78 6.71 19.94
CA PHE A 124 2.51 7.02 18.72
C PHE A 124 2.90 5.74 18.00
N THR A 125 2.50 5.60 16.73
CA THR A 125 3.01 4.57 15.83
C THR A 125 4.02 5.14 14.86
N LEU A 126 5.14 4.44 14.72
CA LEU A 126 6.09 4.56 13.62
C LEU A 126 6.08 3.24 12.83
N VAL A 127 6.10 3.33 11.52
CA VAL A 127 6.36 2.19 10.63
C VAL A 127 7.52 2.56 9.73
N CYS A 128 8.47 1.64 9.56
CA CYS A 128 9.53 1.75 8.57
C CYS A 128 9.32 0.67 7.51
N GLU A 129 9.24 1.09 6.25
CA GLU A 129 9.09 0.22 5.09
C GLU A 129 10.45 0.08 4.39
N MET A 130 11.04 -1.11 4.51
CA MET A 130 12.36 -1.41 3.96
C MET A 130 12.26 -2.20 2.66
N PRO A 131 12.84 -1.74 1.54
CA PRO A 131 12.69 -2.43 0.27
C PRO A 131 13.55 -3.70 0.18
N TYR A 132 13.02 -4.77 -0.41
CA TYR A 132 13.83 -5.92 -0.85
C TYR A 132 14.63 -5.61 -2.12
N PHE A 133 14.01 -4.87 -3.05
CA PHE A 133 14.60 -4.47 -4.31
C PHE A 133 14.48 -2.96 -4.45
N TYR A 134 15.53 -2.33 -4.97
CA TYR A 134 15.53 -0.89 -5.20
C TYR A 134 16.45 -0.53 -6.36
N ASP A 135 16.26 0.68 -6.88
CA ASP A 135 17.15 1.33 -7.82
C ASP A 135 17.45 2.74 -7.31
N LYS A 136 18.66 3.25 -7.57
CA LYS A 136 19.09 4.58 -7.11
C LYS A 136 18.24 5.71 -7.70
N VAL A 137 17.61 5.49 -8.85
CA VAL A 137 16.69 6.46 -9.47
C VAL A 137 15.48 6.79 -8.58
N LEU A 138 15.13 5.93 -7.62
CA LEU A 138 14.02 6.17 -6.69
C LEU A 138 14.26 7.35 -5.75
N GLY A 139 15.50 7.81 -5.60
CA GLY A 139 15.86 9.05 -4.90
C GLY A 139 16.06 10.27 -5.83
N ASP A 140 15.82 10.14 -7.14
CA ASP A 140 16.02 11.22 -8.12
C ASP A 140 14.72 12.03 -8.33
N HIS A 141 14.68 13.23 -7.73
CA HIS A 141 13.55 14.16 -7.80
C HIS A 141 13.59 15.08 -9.03
N SER A 142 14.57 14.93 -9.93
CA SER A 142 14.61 15.71 -11.17
C SER A 142 13.43 15.34 -12.07
N GLN A 143 12.98 16.32 -12.85
CA GLN A 143 11.88 16.15 -13.79
C GLN A 143 12.27 15.16 -14.90
N SER A 144 11.33 14.29 -15.26
CA SER A 144 11.43 13.43 -16.43
C SER A 144 10.71 14.06 -17.64
N GLU A 145 10.80 13.42 -18.79
CA GLU A 145 10.06 13.81 -20.00
C GLU A 145 8.62 13.27 -20.03
N TYR A 146 8.30 12.33 -19.12
CA TYR A 146 7.03 11.61 -19.10
C TYR A 146 5.94 12.39 -18.38
N ASP A 147 4.71 12.31 -18.89
CA ASP A 147 3.53 12.86 -18.24
C ASP A 147 3.08 11.94 -17.11
N ARG A 148 2.98 12.48 -15.88
CA ARG A 148 2.74 11.67 -14.67
C ARG A 148 1.44 10.88 -14.74
N ARG A 149 0.36 11.51 -15.22
CA ARG A 149 -0.95 10.88 -15.41
C ARG A 149 -0.88 9.69 -16.37
N ASP A 150 -0.18 9.86 -17.49
CA ASP A 150 -0.12 8.86 -18.54
C ASP A 150 0.66 7.63 -18.07
N GLU A 151 1.80 7.83 -17.41
CA GLU A 151 2.58 6.73 -16.85
C GLU A 151 1.82 5.99 -15.74
N PHE A 152 1.17 6.72 -14.83
CA PHE A 152 0.39 6.09 -13.78
C PHE A 152 -0.77 5.26 -14.35
N LEU A 153 -1.52 5.81 -15.32
CA LEU A 153 -2.59 5.08 -16.01
C LEU A 153 -2.05 3.88 -16.80
N GLY A 154 -0.88 4.01 -17.43
CA GLY A 154 -0.19 2.91 -18.10
C GLY A 154 0.16 1.77 -17.13
N SER A 155 0.57 2.10 -15.91
CA SER A 155 0.81 1.09 -14.86
C SER A 155 -0.46 0.32 -14.48
N LEU A 156 -1.62 1.00 -14.43
CA LEU A 156 -2.90 0.36 -14.15
C LEU A 156 -3.39 -0.49 -15.32
N GLU A 157 -3.08 -0.11 -16.56
CA GLU A 157 -3.37 -0.94 -17.73
C GLU A 157 -2.55 -2.24 -17.70
N PHE A 158 -1.27 -2.16 -17.33
CA PHE A 158 -0.46 -3.36 -17.11
C PHE A 158 -1.03 -4.27 -16.02
N TYR A 159 -1.65 -3.72 -14.97
CA TYR A 159 -2.33 -4.53 -13.95
C TYR A 159 -3.49 -5.32 -14.56
N LYS A 160 -4.25 -4.73 -15.50
CA LYS A 160 -5.33 -5.43 -16.21
C LYS A 160 -4.80 -6.50 -17.13
N GLU A 161 -3.69 -6.25 -17.82
CA GLU A 161 -3.03 -7.27 -18.66
C GLU A 161 -2.58 -8.46 -17.80
N ALA A 162 -1.90 -8.19 -16.68
CA ALA A 162 -1.45 -9.21 -15.74
C ALA A 162 -2.63 -10.00 -15.14
N HIS A 163 -3.73 -9.34 -14.80
CA HIS A 163 -4.97 -10.00 -14.34
C HIS A 163 -5.60 -10.87 -15.44
N SER A 164 -5.74 -10.34 -16.65
CA SER A 164 -6.28 -11.06 -17.81
C SER A 164 -5.45 -12.30 -18.16
N PHE A 165 -4.14 -12.23 -17.93
CA PHE A 165 -3.24 -13.38 -18.03
C PHE A 165 -3.44 -14.37 -16.88
N THR A 166 -3.56 -13.89 -15.65
CA THR A 166 -3.55 -14.73 -14.43
C THR A 166 -4.88 -15.44 -14.19
N LYS A 167 -6.01 -14.75 -14.35
CA LYS A 167 -7.35 -15.25 -14.06
C LYS A 167 -7.67 -16.60 -14.73
N PRO A 168 -7.56 -16.77 -16.06
CA PRO A 168 -7.89 -18.06 -16.70
C PRO A 168 -6.94 -19.19 -16.29
N ARG A 169 -5.69 -18.87 -15.91
CA ARG A 169 -4.71 -19.86 -15.41
C ARG A 169 -5.05 -20.29 -13.99
N PHE A 170 -5.43 -19.37 -13.12
CA PHE A 170 -5.92 -19.72 -11.79
C PHE A 170 -7.19 -20.56 -11.90
N GLU A 171 -8.14 -20.15 -12.74
CA GLU A 171 -9.40 -20.89 -12.96
C GLU A 171 -9.17 -22.33 -13.43
N SER A 172 -8.17 -22.58 -14.29
CA SER A 172 -7.86 -23.93 -14.77
C SER A 172 -7.24 -24.84 -13.71
N ILE A 173 -6.48 -24.29 -12.76
CA ILE A 173 -5.86 -25.06 -11.67
C ILE A 173 -6.66 -25.06 -10.37
N ARG A 174 -7.67 -24.18 -10.22
CA ARG A 174 -8.37 -23.89 -8.96
C ARG A 174 -8.87 -25.14 -8.25
N SER A 175 -9.34 -26.15 -9.00
CA SER A 175 -9.86 -27.41 -8.45
C SER A 175 -8.79 -28.33 -7.83
N PHE A 176 -7.51 -28.12 -8.17
CA PHE A 176 -6.38 -28.88 -7.66
C PHE A 176 -5.68 -28.21 -6.47
N CYS A 177 -6.01 -26.94 -6.19
CA CYS A 177 -5.41 -26.17 -5.11
C CYS A 177 -6.11 -26.44 -3.76
N ASN A 178 -5.40 -26.23 -2.65
CA ASN A 178 -6.00 -26.27 -1.31
C ASN A 178 -6.70 -24.91 -1.00
N PRO A 179 -8.05 -24.87 -0.90
CA PRO A 179 -8.78 -23.64 -0.66
C PRO A 179 -8.56 -23.04 0.74
N SER A 180 -8.07 -23.82 1.70
CA SER A 180 -7.76 -23.33 3.05
C SER A 180 -6.38 -22.68 3.15
N SER A 181 -5.56 -22.73 2.10
CA SER A 181 -4.21 -22.17 2.13
C SER A 181 -4.24 -20.64 2.01
N LYS A 182 -3.34 -19.95 2.74
CA LYS A 182 -3.24 -18.48 2.68
C LYS A 182 -2.92 -17.97 1.26
N ILE A 183 -2.16 -18.74 0.49
CA ILE A 183 -1.82 -18.41 -0.91
C ILE A 183 -3.08 -18.45 -1.78
N PHE A 184 -3.87 -19.54 -1.69
CA PHE A 184 -5.11 -19.65 -2.46
C PHE A 184 -6.06 -18.49 -2.14
N ILE A 185 -6.29 -18.21 -0.85
CA ILE A 185 -7.19 -17.13 -0.41
C ILE A 185 -6.71 -15.79 -0.97
N SER A 186 -5.41 -15.51 -0.93
CA SER A 186 -4.82 -14.26 -1.45
C SER A 186 -5.00 -14.12 -2.97
N VAL A 187 -4.73 -15.18 -3.73
CA VAL A 187 -4.89 -15.19 -5.20
C VAL A 187 -6.37 -15.07 -5.58
N GLU A 188 -7.25 -15.81 -4.91
CA GLU A 188 -8.69 -15.79 -5.16
C GLU A 188 -9.30 -14.42 -4.87
N ASP A 189 -8.99 -13.81 -3.72
CA ASP A 189 -9.43 -12.46 -3.36
C ASP A 189 -8.94 -11.43 -4.40
N SER A 190 -7.67 -11.53 -4.76
CA SER A 190 -7.03 -10.67 -5.76
C SER A 190 -7.70 -10.72 -7.14
N ILE A 191 -8.11 -11.91 -7.58
CA ILE A 191 -8.79 -12.11 -8.88
C ILE A 191 -10.24 -11.67 -8.80
N LYS A 192 -10.95 -12.06 -7.74
CA LYS A 192 -12.39 -11.83 -7.55
C LYS A 192 -12.73 -10.34 -7.48
N PHE A 193 -11.93 -9.57 -6.74
CA PHE A 193 -12.22 -8.15 -6.49
C PHE A 193 -11.41 -7.19 -7.36
N PHE A 194 -10.68 -7.70 -8.36
CA PHE A 194 -9.78 -6.90 -9.19
C PHE A 194 -10.46 -5.67 -9.79
N ASP A 195 -11.53 -5.86 -10.56
CA ASP A 195 -12.20 -4.76 -11.28
C ASP A 195 -12.73 -3.69 -10.32
N GLY A 196 -13.36 -4.13 -9.22
CA GLY A 196 -13.88 -3.24 -8.19
C GLY A 196 -12.79 -2.42 -7.49
N ARG A 197 -11.57 -2.96 -7.35
CA ARG A 197 -10.44 -2.26 -6.70
C ARG A 197 -9.63 -1.41 -7.68
N ILE A 198 -9.66 -1.71 -8.98
CA ILE A 198 -8.90 -0.97 -10.01
C ILE A 198 -9.72 0.18 -10.60
N ALA A 199 -11.02 0.00 -10.82
CA ALA A 199 -11.90 1.06 -11.33
C ALA A 199 -11.82 2.40 -10.56
N PRO A 200 -11.88 2.43 -9.21
CA PRO A 200 -11.76 3.69 -8.47
C PRO A 200 -10.38 4.33 -8.61
N GLN A 201 -9.30 3.53 -8.72
CA GLN A 201 -7.95 4.06 -8.97
C GLN A 201 -7.84 4.73 -10.35
N ILE A 202 -8.45 4.13 -11.38
CA ILE A 202 -8.50 4.73 -12.72
C ILE A 202 -9.32 6.01 -12.70
N HIS A 203 -10.47 6.01 -12.02
CA HIS A 203 -11.30 7.21 -11.90
C HIS A 203 -10.52 8.34 -11.20
N HIS A 204 -9.88 8.04 -10.09
CA HIS A 204 -9.03 8.97 -9.36
C HIS A 204 -7.91 9.51 -10.25
N ALA A 205 -7.17 8.62 -10.91
CA ALA A 205 -6.06 8.98 -11.79
C ALA A 205 -6.48 9.86 -12.97
N LYS A 206 -7.73 9.77 -13.44
CA LYS A 206 -8.26 10.61 -14.53
C LYS A 206 -8.77 11.98 -14.09
N THR A 207 -9.13 12.13 -12.82
CA THR A 207 -9.85 13.32 -12.33
C THR A 207 -9.04 14.14 -11.33
N SER A 208 -8.11 13.50 -10.62
CA SER A 208 -7.29 14.14 -9.62
C SER A 208 -6.24 15.05 -10.27
N PRO A 209 -6.03 16.28 -9.76
CA PRO A 209 -4.93 17.15 -10.17
C PRO A 209 -3.56 16.65 -9.68
N MET A 210 -3.53 15.68 -8.75
CA MET A 210 -2.28 15.07 -8.23
C MET A 210 -1.35 14.59 -9.35
N TYR A 211 -1.91 14.14 -10.47
CA TYR A 211 -1.17 13.56 -11.59
C TYR A 211 -0.87 14.57 -12.71
N GLU A 212 -1.15 15.85 -12.51
CA GLU A 212 -0.88 16.87 -13.53
C GLU A 212 0.61 17.18 -13.66
N GLY A 213 1.03 17.45 -14.89
CA GLY A 213 2.40 17.80 -15.22
C GLY A 213 3.32 16.60 -15.45
N LYS A 214 4.62 16.91 -15.47
CA LYS A 214 5.67 15.92 -15.70
C LYS A 214 5.97 15.15 -14.43
N ALA A 215 6.18 13.84 -14.58
CA ALA A 215 6.64 12.99 -13.48
C ALA A 215 8.09 13.35 -13.13
N THR A 216 8.45 13.24 -11.85
CA THR A 216 9.87 13.08 -11.49
C THR A 216 10.40 11.76 -12.06
N LYS A 217 11.72 11.62 -12.18
CA LYS A 217 12.31 10.34 -12.60
C LYS A 217 11.94 9.20 -11.63
N ALA A 218 11.87 9.45 -10.33
CA ALA A 218 11.42 8.47 -9.36
C ALA A 218 9.96 8.03 -9.60
N GLN A 219 9.03 8.96 -9.84
CA GLN A 219 7.63 8.66 -10.14
C GLN A 219 7.45 7.90 -11.47
N ALA A 220 8.19 8.33 -12.49
CA ALA A 220 8.23 7.68 -13.79
C ALA A 220 8.74 6.24 -13.67
N PHE A 221 9.84 6.03 -12.94
CA PHE A 221 10.37 4.69 -12.67
C PHE A 221 9.41 3.83 -11.85
N ASP A 222 8.78 4.39 -10.82
CA ASP A 222 7.80 3.67 -10.01
C ASP A 222 6.66 3.13 -10.88
N SER A 223 6.09 4.00 -11.72
CA SER A 223 4.98 3.65 -12.64
C SER A 223 5.39 2.64 -13.70
N MET A 224 6.56 2.82 -14.32
CA MET A 224 7.00 2.00 -15.44
C MET A 224 7.62 0.66 -15.03
N VAL A 225 8.19 0.57 -13.82
CA VAL A 225 9.01 -0.57 -13.37
C VAL A 225 8.51 -1.14 -12.04
N ALA A 226 8.56 -0.34 -10.96
CA ALA A 226 8.31 -0.86 -9.61
C ALA A 226 6.87 -1.40 -9.45
N ARG A 227 5.86 -0.69 -9.96
CA ARG A 227 4.47 -1.15 -9.95
C ARG A 227 4.28 -2.45 -10.72
N LYS A 228 5.00 -2.65 -11.83
CA LYS A 228 4.92 -3.88 -12.63
C LYS A 228 5.43 -5.10 -11.85
N TYR A 229 6.43 -4.94 -10.98
CA TYR A 229 6.89 -5.99 -10.07
C TYR A 229 5.75 -6.53 -9.20
N TYR A 230 4.93 -5.64 -8.61
CA TYR A 230 3.79 -6.06 -7.78
C TYR A 230 2.68 -6.75 -8.59
N ALA A 231 2.46 -6.32 -9.84
CA ALA A 231 1.46 -6.94 -10.72
C ALA A 231 1.82 -8.41 -11.02
N VAL A 232 3.08 -8.69 -11.34
CA VAL A 232 3.54 -10.05 -11.68
C VAL A 232 3.66 -10.97 -10.46
N PHE A 233 3.74 -10.43 -9.25
CA PHE A 233 3.78 -11.24 -8.02
C PHE A 233 2.53 -12.11 -7.88
N ARG A 234 1.35 -11.57 -8.22
CA ARG A 234 0.08 -12.33 -8.21
C ARG A 234 0.08 -13.47 -9.23
N THR A 235 0.63 -13.21 -10.42
CA THR A 235 0.84 -14.23 -11.45
C THR A 235 1.76 -15.33 -10.93
N ALA A 236 2.86 -14.98 -10.28
CA ALA A 236 3.83 -15.93 -9.74
C ALA A 236 3.24 -16.80 -8.62
N MET A 237 2.40 -16.24 -7.74
CA MET A 237 1.69 -17.01 -6.72
C MET A 237 0.72 -18.04 -7.30
N THR A 238 0.19 -17.79 -8.50
CA THR A 238 -0.71 -18.72 -9.20
C THR A 238 0.03 -19.89 -9.84
N ALA A 239 1.33 -19.75 -10.11
CA ALA A 239 2.13 -20.80 -10.77
C ALA A 239 2.73 -21.85 -9.81
N ARG A 240 2.42 -21.76 -8.51
CA ARG A 240 2.90 -22.69 -7.47
C ARG A 240 1.82 -23.71 -7.12
#